data_AF-A0A7W6BP04-F1
#
_entry.id   AF-A0A7W6BP04-F1
#
_cell.length_a   1.000
_cell.length_b   1.000
_cell.length_c   1.000
_cell.angle_alpha   90.00
_cell.angle_beta   90.00
_cell.angle_gamma   90.00
#
_symmetry.space_group_name_H-M   'P 1'
#
loop_
_entity.id
_entity.type
_entity.pdbx_description
1 polymer ?
#
loop_
_entity_poly.entity_id
_entity_poly.type
_entity_poly.pdbx_seq_one_letter_code
_entity_poly.pdbx_strand_id
1 'polypeptide(L)'
;MTDMTMGAGARQPGARREGRAFTIFIYAVQFFFGGWFLAHGANHWLEFFPRPSGSSSTSHELIAALNHSGLFVMVKALEIVTGVLLLANRFVPLAAVAAFPVTLSIAHLNLVANDDAMSHAVGVIIILLNGLIALGHLDKFLPMLVMNNGDPTDRGLRQLFGRRRDER
;
A
#
# COMPACT_ATOMS: atom_id res chain seq x y z
N MET A 1 -34.23 23.27 44.61
CA MET A 1 -33.32 22.79 45.68
C MET A 1 -33.68 21.35 45.97
N THR A 2 -32.82 20.33 45.86
CA THR A 2 -31.40 20.21 45.45
C THR A 2 -31.21 18.71 45.10
N ASP A 3 -30.38 18.23 44.17
CA ASP A 3 -29.20 18.80 43.47
C ASP A 3 -29.15 18.43 41.97
N MET A 4 -28.04 18.75 41.29
CA MET A 4 -27.71 18.33 39.91
C MET A 4 -26.23 17.87 39.83
N THR A 5 -25.94 16.61 40.17
CA THR A 5 -24.56 16.08 40.11
C THR A 5 -24.25 15.37 38.79
N MET A 6 -23.70 16.13 37.84
CA MET A 6 -23.09 15.61 36.64
C MET A 6 -21.94 14.65 36.97
N GLY A 7 -22.07 13.37 36.57
CA GLY A 7 -20.94 12.45 36.48
C GLY A 7 -20.01 12.84 35.33
N ALA A 8 -19.12 13.82 35.55
CA ALA A 8 -18.14 14.26 34.57
C ALA A 8 -17.09 13.17 34.30
N GLY A 9 -17.36 12.33 33.29
CA GLY A 9 -16.46 11.24 32.89
C GLY A 9 -15.08 11.74 32.49
N ALA A 10 -14.08 11.48 33.34
CA ALA A 10 -12.68 11.82 33.10
C ALA A 10 -12.17 11.12 31.83
N ARG A 11 -12.05 11.87 30.73
CA ARG A 11 -11.51 11.38 29.45
C ARG A 11 -10.04 11.00 29.64
N GLN A 12 -9.75 9.69 29.70
CA GLN A 12 -8.40 9.17 29.96
C GLN A 12 -7.37 9.72 28.94
N PRO A 13 -6.29 10.39 29.39
CA PRO A 13 -5.31 10.98 28.48
C PRO A 13 -4.47 9.97 27.68
N GLY A 14 -4.29 8.75 28.21
CA GLY A 14 -3.43 7.70 27.64
C GLY A 14 -3.91 7.20 26.27
N ALA A 15 -5.14 6.70 26.20
CA ALA A 15 -5.71 6.13 24.97
C ALA A 15 -5.70 7.09 23.76
N ARG A 16 -5.81 8.41 23.99
CA ARG A 16 -5.70 9.44 22.94
C ARG A 16 -4.27 9.63 22.43
N ARG A 17 -3.25 9.37 23.26
CA ARG A 17 -1.83 9.45 22.88
C ARG A 17 -1.41 8.21 22.08
N GLU A 18 -1.84 7.03 22.51
CA GLU A 18 -1.56 5.75 21.83
C GLU A 18 -2.12 5.73 20.40
N GLY A 19 -3.40 6.08 20.23
CA GLY A 19 -4.00 6.18 18.89
C GLY A 19 -3.28 7.18 17.99
N ARG A 20 -2.85 8.34 18.53
CA ARG A 20 -2.08 9.33 17.76
C ARG A 20 -0.69 8.85 17.38
N ALA A 21 0.00 8.12 18.27
CA ALA A 21 1.32 7.54 17.98
C ALA A 21 1.22 6.50 16.85
N PHE A 22 0.21 5.62 16.89
CA PHE A 22 -0.08 4.67 15.82
C PHE A 22 -0.34 5.38 14.49
N THR A 23 -1.21 6.39 14.45
CA THR A 23 -1.47 7.17 13.22
C THR A 23 -0.20 7.80 12.64
N ILE A 24 0.67 8.38 13.49
CA ILE A 24 1.94 8.96 13.04
C ILE A 24 2.88 7.89 12.46
N PHE A 25 2.95 6.72 13.11
CA PHE A 25 3.75 5.59 12.63
C PHE A 25 3.27 5.09 11.25
N ILE A 26 1.96 4.88 11.07
CA ILE A 26 1.39 4.46 9.78
C ILE A 26 1.68 5.50 8.68
N TYR A 27 1.55 6.80 8.96
CA TYR A 27 1.92 7.82 7.98
C TYR A 27 3.40 7.82 7.64
N ALA A 28 4.30 7.61 8.62
CA ALA A 28 5.73 7.50 8.36
C ALA A 28 6.04 6.31 7.43
N VAL A 29 5.44 5.15 7.68
CA VAL A 29 5.52 3.97 6.80
C VAL A 29 4.98 4.27 5.40
N GLN A 30 3.79 4.87 5.30
CA GLN A 30 3.14 5.21 4.03
C GLN A 30 3.99 6.16 3.18
N PHE A 31 4.49 7.25 3.75
CA PHE A 31 5.28 8.23 3.00
C PHE A 31 6.66 7.69 2.62
N PHE A 32 7.30 6.91 3.50
CA PHE A 32 8.56 6.24 3.18
C PHE A 32 8.40 5.23 2.03
N PHE A 33 7.44 4.31 2.14
CA PHE A 33 7.17 3.30 1.13
C PHE A 33 6.70 3.92 -0.21
N GLY A 34 5.82 4.93 -0.16
CA GLY A 34 5.38 5.67 -1.34
C GLY A 34 6.52 6.43 -2.04
N GLY A 35 7.42 7.03 -1.26
CA GLY A 35 8.65 7.66 -1.77
C GLY A 35 9.60 6.65 -2.42
N TRP A 36 9.82 5.51 -1.78
CA TRP A 36 10.63 4.41 -2.32
C TRP A 36 10.05 3.91 -3.64
N PHE A 37 8.75 3.60 -3.68
CA PHE A 37 8.06 3.14 -4.90
C PHE A 37 8.17 4.18 -6.03
N LEU A 38 7.88 5.46 -5.76
CA LEU A 38 7.99 6.50 -6.77
C LEU A 38 9.42 6.63 -7.31
N ALA A 39 10.43 6.59 -6.44
CA ALA A 39 11.83 6.68 -6.83
C ALA A 39 12.28 5.49 -7.69
N HIS A 40 11.97 4.25 -7.30
CA HIS A 40 12.29 3.06 -8.09
C HIS A 40 11.55 2.99 -9.41
N GLY A 41 10.28 3.41 -9.45
CA GLY A 41 9.49 3.50 -10.67
C GLY A 41 10.10 4.51 -11.64
N ALA A 42 10.30 5.76 -11.19
CA ALA A 42 10.88 6.83 -11.99
C ALA A 42 12.31 6.52 -12.48
N ASN A 43 13.11 5.81 -11.66
CA ASN A 43 14.47 5.41 -12.03
C ASN A 43 14.56 4.53 -13.29
N HIS A 44 13.47 3.86 -13.68
CA HIS A 44 13.45 3.07 -14.93
C HIS A 44 13.61 3.94 -16.19
N TRP A 45 13.17 5.20 -16.16
CA TRP A 45 13.25 6.15 -17.27
C TRP A 45 14.29 7.26 -17.06
N LEU A 46 14.61 7.58 -15.80
CA LEU A 46 15.46 8.73 -15.43
C LEU A 46 16.85 8.34 -14.91
N GLU A 47 17.07 7.04 -14.65
CA GLU A 47 18.39 6.42 -14.35
C GLU A 47 19.23 7.12 -13.27
N PHE A 48 18.57 7.65 -12.24
CA PHE A 48 19.17 8.27 -11.05
C PHE A 48 20.20 7.39 -10.32
N PHE A 49 20.01 6.07 -10.32
CA PHE A 49 20.88 5.09 -9.66
C PHE A 49 20.87 3.74 -10.39
N PRO A 50 21.92 2.91 -10.22
CA PRO A 50 22.02 1.61 -10.88
C PRO A 50 20.78 0.74 -10.62
N ARG A 51 20.20 0.19 -11.69
CA ARG A 51 19.11 -0.78 -11.59
C ARG A 51 19.66 -2.10 -11.03
N PRO A 52 18.92 -2.81 -10.14
CA PRO A 52 19.32 -4.14 -9.69
C PRO A 52 19.46 -5.09 -10.88
N SER A 53 20.64 -5.66 -11.07
CA SER A 53 20.90 -6.66 -12.11
C SER A 53 20.40 -8.05 -11.74
N GLY A 54 20.23 -8.31 -10.44
CA GLY A 54 20.24 -9.66 -9.85
C GLY A 54 21.61 -9.99 -9.24
N SER A 55 21.65 -10.92 -8.29
CA SER A 55 22.88 -11.43 -7.65
C SER A 55 23.21 -12.90 -7.99
N SER A 56 22.31 -13.60 -8.68
CA SER A 56 22.46 -14.98 -9.17
C SER A 56 22.11 -15.09 -10.66
N SER A 57 22.51 -16.18 -11.33
CA SER A 57 22.08 -16.46 -12.73
C SER A 57 20.55 -16.49 -12.88
N THR A 58 19.85 -17.15 -11.95
CA THR A 58 18.37 -17.24 -11.95
C THR A 58 17.72 -15.86 -11.87
N SER A 59 18.24 -14.97 -11.03
CA SER A 59 17.74 -13.60 -10.90
C SER A 59 18.00 -12.76 -12.16
N HIS A 60 19.18 -12.91 -12.78
CA HIS A 60 19.51 -12.26 -14.05
C HIS A 60 18.56 -12.70 -15.18
N GLU A 61 18.33 -14.00 -15.32
CA GLU A 61 17.42 -14.57 -16.33
C GLU A 61 15.98 -14.10 -16.14
N LEU A 62 15.47 -14.11 -14.90
CA LEU A 62 14.14 -13.61 -14.56
C LEU A 62 14.00 -12.11 -14.88
N ILE A 63 14.97 -11.28 -14.50
CA ILE A 63 14.97 -9.85 -14.81
C ILE A 63 15.03 -9.62 -16.33
N ALA A 64 15.84 -10.37 -17.07
CA ALA A 64 15.91 -10.27 -18.53
C ALA A 64 14.56 -10.63 -19.18
N ALA A 65 13.91 -11.72 -18.75
CA ALA A 65 12.60 -12.14 -19.25
C ALA A 65 11.50 -11.09 -18.95
N LEU A 66 11.51 -10.49 -17.76
CA LEU A 66 10.59 -9.40 -17.40
C LEU A 66 10.79 -8.15 -18.26
N ASN A 67 12.03 -7.83 -18.64
CA ASN A 67 12.31 -6.71 -19.55
C ASN A 67 11.88 -7.05 -20.99
N HIS A 68 12.24 -8.23 -21.52
CA HIS A 68 11.89 -8.65 -22.88
C HIS A 68 10.38 -8.79 -23.11
N SER A 69 9.62 -9.22 -22.10
CA SER A 69 8.15 -9.30 -22.16
C SER A 69 7.45 -7.95 -21.99
N GLY A 70 8.18 -6.87 -21.66
CA GLY A 70 7.62 -5.56 -21.33
C GLY A 70 6.93 -5.49 -19.96
N LEU A 71 6.81 -6.61 -19.22
CA LEU A 71 6.17 -6.64 -17.90
C LEU A 71 6.91 -5.77 -16.88
N PHE A 72 8.23 -5.65 -16.99
CA PHE A 72 9.03 -4.75 -16.14
C PHE A 72 8.60 -3.29 -16.28
N VAL A 73 8.26 -2.82 -17.49
CA VAL A 73 7.77 -1.46 -17.74
C VAL A 73 6.43 -1.23 -17.02
N MET A 74 5.54 -2.22 -17.07
CA MET A 74 4.22 -2.16 -16.41
C MET A 74 4.35 -2.14 -14.88
N VAL A 75 5.27 -2.94 -14.33
CA VAL A 75 5.61 -2.90 -12.89
C VAL A 75 6.11 -1.50 -12.51
N LYS A 76 7.01 -0.90 -13.29
CA LYS A 76 7.57 0.43 -13.00
C LYS A 76 6.55 1.55 -13.15
N ALA A 77 5.61 1.44 -14.08
CA ALA A 77 4.48 2.37 -14.17
C ALA A 77 3.55 2.25 -12.93
N LEU A 78 3.30 1.03 -12.46
CA LEU A 78 2.48 0.79 -11.27
C LEU A 78 3.17 1.25 -9.98
N GLU A 79 4.50 1.13 -9.89
CA GLU A 79 5.31 1.72 -8.82
C GLU A 79 5.14 3.25 -8.76
N ILE A 80 5.21 3.96 -9.90
CA ILE A 80 4.98 5.41 -9.98
C ILE A 80 3.56 5.76 -9.52
N VAL A 81 2.53 5.13 -10.10
CA VAL A 81 1.11 5.44 -9.77
C VAL A 81 0.83 5.21 -8.29
N THR A 82 1.27 4.07 -7.76
CA THR A 82 1.15 3.74 -6.33
C THR A 82 1.88 4.75 -5.46
N GLY A 83 3.14 5.06 -5.78
CA GLY A 83 3.95 6.01 -5.03
C GLY A 83 3.32 7.40 -4.97
N VAL A 84 2.85 7.93 -6.10
CA VAL A 84 2.12 9.21 -6.17
C VAL A 84 0.84 9.16 -5.32
N LEU A 85 0.04 8.10 -5.39
CA LEU A 85 -1.19 7.98 -4.60
C LEU A 85 -0.93 7.97 -3.09
N LEU A 86 0.07 7.22 -2.63
CA LEU A 86 0.45 7.15 -1.22
C LEU A 86 1.03 8.48 -0.72
N LEU A 87 1.88 9.15 -1.51
CA LEU A 87 2.45 10.46 -1.18
C LEU A 87 1.40 11.58 -1.19
N ALA A 88 0.44 11.53 -2.11
CA ALA A 88 -0.70 12.44 -2.14
C ALA A 88 -1.78 12.12 -1.08
N ASN A 89 -1.57 11.07 -0.27
CA ASN A 89 -2.53 10.54 0.71
C ASN A 89 -3.92 10.31 0.10
N ARG A 90 -3.96 9.77 -1.13
CA ARG A 90 -5.19 9.64 -1.93
C ARG A 90 -5.37 8.20 -2.38
N PHE A 91 -6.58 7.67 -2.21
CA PHE A 91 -6.92 6.27 -2.52
C PHE A 91 -5.99 5.24 -1.84
N VAL A 92 -5.45 5.54 -0.65
CA VAL A 92 -4.43 4.72 0.05
C VAL A 92 -4.76 3.21 0.12
N PRO A 93 -6.00 2.76 0.47
CA PRO A 93 -6.31 1.34 0.48
C PRO A 93 -6.23 0.68 -0.90
N LEU A 94 -6.65 1.39 -1.96
CA LEU A 94 -6.53 0.92 -3.34
C LEU A 94 -5.07 0.89 -3.79
N ALA A 95 -4.26 1.86 -3.38
CA ALA A 95 -2.83 1.91 -3.67
C ALA A 95 -2.08 0.74 -3.02
N ALA A 96 -2.40 0.36 -1.77
CA ALA A 96 -1.80 -0.81 -1.12
C ALA A 96 -2.16 -2.15 -1.83
N VAL A 97 -3.39 -2.27 -2.35
CA VAL A 97 -3.81 -3.42 -3.18
C VAL A 97 -3.10 -3.44 -4.52
N ALA A 98 -2.96 -2.29 -5.19
CA ALA A 98 -2.21 -2.16 -6.44
C ALA A 98 -0.71 -2.46 -6.24
N ALA A 99 -0.14 -2.06 -5.10
CA ALA A 99 1.23 -2.36 -4.70
C ALA A 99 1.45 -3.86 -4.46
N PHE A 100 0.46 -4.57 -3.92
CA PHE A 100 0.61 -5.96 -3.45
C PHE A 100 1.25 -6.92 -4.47
N PRO A 101 0.77 -7.09 -5.71
CA PRO A 101 1.40 -7.98 -6.68
C PRO A 101 2.85 -7.58 -6.98
N VAL A 102 3.15 -6.28 -7.07
CA VAL A 102 4.52 -5.77 -7.26
C VAL A 102 5.40 -6.10 -6.06
N THR A 103 4.95 -5.85 -4.83
CA THR A 103 5.70 -6.20 -3.61
C THR A 103 5.95 -7.69 -3.51
N LEU A 104 5.00 -8.53 -3.94
CA LEU A 104 5.14 -9.99 -3.95
C LEU A 104 6.16 -10.46 -5.00
N SER A 105 6.14 -9.90 -6.21
CA SER A 105 7.16 -10.18 -7.24
C SER A 105 8.56 -9.72 -6.82
N ILE A 106 8.68 -8.53 -6.20
CA ILE A 106 9.96 -8.04 -5.67
C ILE A 106 10.43 -8.95 -4.53
N ALA A 107 9.55 -9.34 -3.61
CA ALA A 107 9.91 -10.25 -2.52
C ALA A 107 10.34 -11.63 -3.03
N HIS A 108 9.66 -12.20 -4.04
CA HIS A 108 10.07 -13.46 -4.67
C HIS A 108 11.47 -13.35 -5.30
N LEU A 109 11.72 -12.31 -6.11
CA LEU A 109 13.04 -12.04 -6.70
C LEU A 109 14.11 -11.94 -5.60
N ASN A 110 13.82 -11.21 -4.52
CA ASN A 110 14.78 -10.91 -3.46
C ASN A 110 15.02 -12.07 -2.48
N LEU A 111 14.03 -12.92 -2.19
CA LEU A 111 14.10 -13.99 -1.19
C LEU A 111 14.39 -15.37 -1.78
N VAL A 112 14.07 -15.58 -3.07
CA VAL A 112 14.12 -16.90 -3.72
C VAL A 112 15.09 -16.93 -4.89
N ALA A 113 15.18 -15.85 -5.67
CA ALA A 113 16.07 -15.80 -6.83
C ALA A 113 17.45 -15.18 -6.53
N ASN A 114 17.56 -14.24 -5.58
CA ASN A 114 18.83 -13.64 -5.16
C ASN A 114 19.48 -14.42 -4.00
N ASP A 115 20.81 -14.50 -4.00
CA ASP A 115 21.62 -15.29 -3.04
C ASP A 115 22.33 -14.43 -1.98
N ASP A 116 21.99 -13.13 -1.88
CA ASP A 116 22.65 -12.17 -0.98
C ASP A 116 21.74 -11.66 0.15
N ALA A 117 22.34 -11.44 1.32
CA ALA A 117 21.63 -11.05 2.54
C ALA A 117 20.95 -9.67 2.46
N MET A 118 21.43 -8.75 1.60
CA MET A 118 20.83 -7.42 1.44
C MET A 118 19.50 -7.54 0.68
N SER A 119 19.49 -8.29 -0.43
CA SER A 119 18.26 -8.66 -1.13
C SER A 119 17.26 -9.29 -0.18
N HIS A 120 17.68 -10.30 0.60
CA HIS A 120 16.78 -10.99 1.53
C HIS A 120 16.13 -10.02 2.52
N ALA A 121 16.89 -9.08 3.09
CA ALA A 121 16.35 -8.04 3.96
C ALA A 121 15.34 -7.12 3.24
N VAL A 122 15.65 -6.66 2.02
CA VAL A 122 14.74 -5.83 1.21
C VAL A 122 13.44 -6.57 0.89
N GLY A 123 13.52 -7.86 0.56
CA GLY A 123 12.37 -8.72 0.28
C GLY A 123 11.41 -8.86 1.46
N VAL A 124 11.92 -8.96 2.70
CA VAL A 124 11.09 -8.93 3.91
C VAL A 124 10.52 -7.53 4.15
N ILE A 125 11.35 -6.49 4.11
CA ILE A 125 10.97 -5.10 4.42
C ILE A 125 9.84 -4.63 3.50
N ILE A 126 9.90 -4.93 2.20
CA ILE A 126 8.93 -4.40 1.23
C ILE A 126 7.52 -4.98 1.41
N ILE A 127 7.41 -6.26 1.82
CA ILE A 127 6.14 -6.89 2.22
C ILE A 127 5.63 -6.30 3.53
N LEU A 128 6.52 -6.15 4.54
CA LEU A 128 6.14 -5.61 5.84
C LEU A 128 5.60 -4.17 5.73
N LEU A 129 6.25 -3.29 4.95
CA LEU A 129 5.80 -1.91 4.78
C LEU A 129 4.41 -1.84 4.13
N ASN A 130 4.17 -2.57 3.04
CA ASN A 130 2.85 -2.60 2.40
C ASN A 130 1.78 -3.23 3.31
N GLY A 131 2.12 -4.30 4.02
CA GLY A 131 1.26 -4.94 5.01
C GLY A 131 0.90 -4.01 6.17
N LEU A 132 1.85 -3.21 6.65
CA LEU A 132 1.63 -2.20 7.70
C LEU A 132 0.68 -1.08 7.23
N ILE A 133 0.79 -0.61 5.98
CA ILE A 133 -0.18 0.34 5.40
C ILE A 133 -1.57 -0.30 5.37
N ALA A 134 -1.67 -1.57 4.94
CA ALA A 134 -2.95 -2.29 4.91
C ALA A 134 -3.56 -2.46 6.31
N LEU A 135 -2.76 -2.82 7.32
CA LEU A 135 -3.18 -2.93 8.72
C LEU A 135 -3.58 -1.57 9.32
N GLY A 136 -2.90 -0.48 8.93
CA GLY A 136 -3.26 0.89 9.31
C GLY A 136 -4.63 1.35 8.79
N HIS A 137 -5.13 0.70 7.75
CA HIS A 137 -6.45 0.93 7.13
C HIS A 137 -7.33 -0.33 7.12
N LEU A 138 -7.15 -1.22 8.10
CA LEU A 138 -7.81 -2.53 8.14
C LEU A 138 -9.33 -2.45 8.06
N ASP A 139 -9.94 -1.38 8.57
CA ASP A 139 -11.38 -1.11 8.49
C ASP A 139 -11.91 -1.00 7.04
N LYS A 140 -11.04 -0.67 6.08
CA LYS A 140 -11.35 -0.64 4.64
C LYS A 140 -11.20 -2.00 3.95
N PHE A 141 -10.47 -2.93 4.55
CA PHE A 141 -10.19 -4.26 4.01
C PHE A 141 -11.10 -5.35 4.59
N LEU A 142 -11.53 -5.22 5.85
CA LEU A 142 -12.44 -6.19 6.49
C LEU A 142 -13.69 -6.54 5.65
N PRO A 143 -14.37 -5.59 4.96
CA PRO A 143 -15.51 -5.92 4.10
C PRO A 143 -15.17 -6.83 2.91
N MET A 144 -13.90 -6.92 2.50
CA MET A 144 -13.44 -7.81 1.42
C MET A 144 -13.20 -9.25 1.88
N LEU A 145 -13.22 -9.50 3.20
CA LEU A 145 -12.94 -10.82 3.80
C LEU A 145 -14.22 -11.60 4.16
N VAL A 146 -15.39 -11.15 3.68
CA VAL A 146 -16.67 -11.85 3.91
C VAL A 146 -16.73 -13.16 3.10
N MET A 147 -17.02 -14.28 3.77
CA MET A 147 -17.04 -15.60 3.12
C MET A 147 -18.22 -15.79 2.17
N ASN A 148 -19.34 -15.11 2.44
CA ASN A 148 -20.50 -15.04 1.56
C ASN A 148 -20.94 -13.57 1.46
N ASN A 149 -20.93 -13.01 0.25
CA ASN A 149 -21.27 -11.61 -0.02
C ASN A 149 -22.75 -11.42 -0.40
N GLY A 150 -23.54 -12.49 -0.44
CA GLY A 150 -24.91 -12.49 -0.97
C GLY A 150 -24.95 -12.33 -2.49
N ASP A 151 -26.14 -12.09 -3.02
CA ASP A 151 -26.35 -11.89 -4.45
C ASP A 151 -25.75 -10.55 -4.93
N PRO A 152 -25.19 -10.48 -6.16
CA PRO A 152 -24.76 -9.23 -6.76
C PRO A 152 -25.90 -8.20 -6.85
N THR A 153 -25.62 -6.93 -6.55
CA THR A 153 -26.62 -5.84 -6.65
C THR A 153 -26.12 -4.65 -7.44
N ASP A 154 -27.02 -4.00 -8.18
CA ASP A 154 -26.74 -2.79 -8.95
C ASP A 154 -26.67 -1.50 -8.09
N ARG A 155 -26.88 -1.63 -6.77
CA ARG A 155 -26.89 -0.52 -5.81
C ARG A 155 -25.62 0.33 -5.89
N GLY A 156 -24.45 -0.29 -6.08
CA GLY A 156 -23.18 0.42 -6.24
C GLY A 156 -23.13 1.30 -7.50
N LEU A 157 -23.63 0.80 -8.64
CA LEU A 157 -23.74 1.57 -9.88
C LEU A 157 -24.72 2.74 -9.72
N ARG A 158 -25.87 2.52 -9.08
CA ARG A 158 -26.84 3.59 -8.79
C ARG A 158 -26.26 4.65 -7.85
N GLN A 159 -25.45 4.28 -6.86
CA GLN A 159 -24.77 5.25 -5.99
C GLN A 159 -23.69 6.05 -6.72
N LEU A 160 -22.96 5.41 -7.64
CA LEU A 160 -21.90 6.05 -8.43
C LEU A 160 -22.45 7.05 -9.46
N PHE A 161 -23.56 6.72 -10.13
CA PHE A 161 -24.12 7.52 -11.22
C PHE A 161 -25.39 8.32 -10.87
N GLY A 162 -26.03 8.05 -9.73
CA GLY A 162 -27.40 8.51 -9.41
C GLY A 162 -27.54 9.81 -8.60
N ARG A 163 -26.51 10.66 -8.49
CA ARG A 163 -26.60 11.94 -7.76
C ARG A 163 -26.19 13.14 -8.63
N ARG A 164 -27.19 13.76 -9.29
CA ARG A 164 -27.33 15.20 -9.65
C ARG A 164 -28.46 15.41 -10.69
N ARG A 165 -29.73 15.30 -10.28
CA ARG A 165 -30.87 15.75 -11.11
C ARG A 165 -31.98 16.53 -10.40
N ASP A 166 -32.01 16.55 -9.06
CA ASP A 166 -33.16 17.09 -8.30
C ASP A 166 -32.88 18.49 -7.69
N GLU A 167 -32.21 19.36 -8.45
CA GLU A 167 -32.02 20.79 -8.11
C GLU A 167 -32.21 21.67 -9.37
N ARG A 168 -33.46 21.79 -9.84
CA ARG A 168 -33.96 22.87 -10.71
C ARG A 168 -35.45 23.10 -10.46
#